data_AF-A0A8S0UF53-F1
#
_entry.id   AF-A0A8S0UF53-F1
#
_cell.length_a   1.000
_cell.length_b   1.000
_cell.length_c   1.000
_cell.angle_alpha   90.00
_cell.angle_beta   90.00
_cell.angle_gamma   90.00
#
_symmetry.space_group_name_H-M   'P 1'
#
loop_
_entity.id
_entity.type
_entity.pdbx_description
1 polymer ?
#
loop_
_entity_poly.entity_id
_entity_poly.type
_entity_poly.pdbx_seq_one_letter_code
_entity_poly.pdbx_strand_id
1 'polypeptide(L)'
;MVKTWAEKEMRNLMRLRAAGIRCPAPLLLRLHVLVMEFIGKAGWAAPRLKDAALSLDKLREGYVEMIMAMRTLYQECKLVHGDLSEYNILYFEGHLYIIDVSQSVDLDHPHALDFLREDCIHVSDFFKKHGIAVMTIRELFDFIVDPNIDDDSVDNYLEEVQQKILARGDVISAEEEIADSVFVQSFIPKTLDHVKNAGEDVQRIMSGKDTGDMYYQTITGLKHALSMANSSQAEAEQYQANGNPINWISAQAAEHPDLPYGDSETGSDESESGSSESEDSSSESNNKQGPTDRKAARKENKKKVKEEKSEARKHKIPKAVKKKKKKLAKAKKYR
;
A
#
# COMPACT_ATOMS: atom_id res chain seq x y z
N MET A 1 14.11 2.18 23.60
CA MET A 1 13.90 1.00 22.76
C MET A 1 12.51 0.39 23.01
N VAL A 2 12.19 -0.15 24.19
CA VAL A 2 10.86 -0.77 24.45
C VAL A 2 9.66 0.19 24.25
N LYS A 3 9.80 1.47 24.63
CA LYS A 3 8.75 2.47 24.43
C LYS A 3 8.33 2.62 22.95
N THR A 4 9.29 2.63 22.02
CA THR A 4 8.98 2.85 20.59
C THR A 4 8.27 1.64 19.97
N TRP A 5 8.47 0.45 20.55
CA TRP A 5 7.77 -0.76 20.16
C TRP A 5 6.30 -0.73 20.56
N ALA A 6 6.01 -0.34 21.81
CA ALA A 6 4.63 -0.19 22.25
C ALA A 6 3.89 0.94 21.48
N GLU A 7 4.60 2.02 21.10
CA GLU A 7 4.06 3.05 20.21
C GLU A 7 3.78 2.52 18.78
N LYS A 8 4.62 1.61 18.28
CA LYS A 8 4.45 0.96 16.97
C LYS A 8 3.24 0.02 17.01
N GLU A 9 3.15 -0.84 18.01
CA GLU A 9 2.04 -1.78 18.20
C GLU A 9 0.70 -1.05 18.30
N MET A 10 0.60 0.01 19.12
CA MET A 10 -0.61 0.83 19.21
C MET A 10 -1.02 1.42 17.85
N ARG A 11 -0.05 1.93 17.08
CA ARG A 11 -0.29 2.51 15.76
C ARG A 11 -0.77 1.46 14.76
N ASN A 12 -0.17 0.28 14.78
CA ASN A 12 -0.55 -0.83 13.91
C ASN A 12 -1.97 -1.31 14.25
N LEU A 13 -2.28 -1.54 15.53
CA LEU A 13 -3.65 -1.91 15.94
C LEU A 13 -4.70 -0.87 15.53
N MET A 14 -4.37 0.43 15.57
CA MET A 14 -5.27 1.47 15.05
C MET A 14 -5.50 1.35 13.54
N ARG A 15 -4.47 1.02 12.76
CA ARG A 15 -4.61 0.80 11.30
C ARG A 15 -5.50 -0.40 11.01
N LEU A 16 -5.22 -1.54 11.65
CA LEU A 16 -6.03 -2.76 11.49
C LEU A 16 -7.50 -2.49 11.79
N ARG A 17 -7.78 -1.82 12.91
CA ARG A 17 -9.15 -1.49 13.30
C ARG A 17 -9.84 -0.54 12.31
N ALA A 18 -9.10 0.43 11.75
CA ALA A 18 -9.65 1.35 10.76
C ALA A 18 -10.02 0.64 9.45
N ALA A 19 -9.27 -0.41 9.09
CA ALA A 19 -9.54 -1.27 7.93
C ALA A 19 -10.56 -2.40 8.22
N GLY A 20 -11.20 -2.39 9.40
CA GLY A 20 -12.20 -3.41 9.75
C GLY A 20 -11.63 -4.80 10.11
N ILE A 21 -10.32 -4.96 10.18
CA ILE A 21 -9.70 -6.21 10.65
C ILE A 21 -9.99 -6.39 12.14
N ARG A 22 -10.44 -7.59 12.51
CA ARG A 22 -10.70 -7.97 13.90
C ARG A 22 -9.37 -8.07 14.67
N CYS A 23 -9.15 -7.12 15.56
CA CYS A 23 -8.00 -7.08 16.46
C CYS A 23 -8.37 -6.42 17.79
N PRO A 24 -7.58 -6.59 18.87
CA PRO A 24 -7.81 -5.91 20.13
C PRO A 24 -7.80 -4.38 19.98
N ALA A 25 -8.85 -3.70 20.44
CA ALA A 25 -8.88 -2.24 20.41
C ALA A 25 -7.84 -1.62 21.35
N PRO A 26 -6.92 -0.77 20.87
CA PRO A 26 -6.01 -0.06 21.75
C PRO A 26 -6.79 1.03 22.52
N LEU A 27 -6.70 1.03 23.86
CA LEU A 27 -7.40 1.97 24.72
C LEU A 27 -6.47 3.07 25.25
N LEU A 28 -5.30 2.68 25.75
CA LEU A 28 -4.36 3.62 26.37
C LEU A 28 -2.93 3.11 26.25
N LEU A 29 -2.02 4.00 25.85
CA LEU A 29 -0.58 3.76 25.93
C LEU A 29 0.08 4.71 26.94
N ARG A 30 0.88 4.14 27.84
CA ARG A 30 1.73 4.86 28.80
C ARG A 30 3.12 4.25 28.83
N LEU A 31 4.09 4.94 28.23
CA LEU A 31 5.47 4.46 28.07
C LEU A 31 5.52 3.13 27.31
N HIS A 32 5.67 2.00 28.02
CA HIS A 32 5.73 0.66 27.44
C HIS A 32 4.51 -0.20 27.84
N VAL A 33 3.54 0.38 28.55
CA VAL A 33 2.32 -0.30 28.96
C VAL A 33 1.20 0.08 28.00
N LEU A 34 0.79 -0.88 27.17
CA LEU A 34 -0.36 -0.78 26.28
C LEU A 34 -1.55 -1.50 26.91
N VAL A 35 -2.64 -0.75 27.12
CA VAL A 35 -3.93 -1.27 27.55
C VAL A 35 -4.81 -1.37 26.32
N MET A 36 -5.38 -2.55 26.09
CA MET A 36 -6.23 -2.87 24.95
C MET A 36 -7.44 -3.69 25.37
N GLU A 37 -8.37 -3.88 24.44
CA GLU A 37 -9.54 -4.72 24.61
C GLU A 37 -9.16 -6.16 24.95
N PHE A 38 -9.91 -6.75 25.88
CA PHE A 38 -9.76 -8.14 26.23
C PHE A 38 -10.63 -9.00 25.30
N ILE A 39 -10.01 -9.90 24.55
CA ILE A 39 -10.71 -10.86 23.68
C ILE A 39 -10.95 -12.14 24.47
N GLY A 40 -12.20 -12.36 24.86
CA GLY A 40 -12.58 -13.48 25.71
C GLY A 40 -13.90 -13.26 26.43
N LYS A 41 -14.31 -14.22 27.26
CA LYS A 41 -15.60 -14.19 27.96
C LYS A 41 -15.46 -14.61 29.41
N ALA A 42 -16.14 -13.90 30.32
CA ALA A 42 -16.17 -14.20 31.75
C ALA A 42 -14.78 -14.35 32.41
N GLY A 43 -13.81 -13.52 31.98
CA GLY A 43 -12.45 -13.53 32.51
C GLY A 43 -11.52 -14.59 31.89
N TRP A 44 -12.02 -15.44 31.00
CA TRP A 44 -11.22 -16.40 30.24
C TRP A 44 -10.85 -15.83 28.89
N ALA A 45 -9.55 -15.87 28.56
CA ALA A 45 -9.06 -15.43 27.26
C ALA A 45 -9.57 -16.37 26.16
N ALA A 46 -9.84 -15.81 24.98
CA ALA A 46 -10.15 -16.62 23.82
C ALA A 46 -8.98 -17.59 23.51
N PRO A 47 -9.27 -18.83 23.09
CA PRO A 47 -8.24 -19.78 22.70
C PRO A 47 -7.49 -19.26 21.47
N ARG A 48 -6.20 -19.57 21.38
CA ARG A 48 -5.44 -19.43 20.14
C ARG A 48 -5.99 -20.39 19.10
N LEU A 49 -5.82 -20.06 17.82
CA LEU A 49 -6.28 -20.89 16.71
C LEU A 49 -5.69 -22.31 16.80
N LYS A 50 -4.42 -22.44 17.22
CA LYS A 50 -3.80 -23.74 17.52
C LYS A 50 -4.55 -24.59 18.53
N ASP A 51 -5.06 -23.94 19.58
CA ASP A 51 -5.68 -24.61 20.73
C ASP A 51 -7.21 -24.73 20.56
N ALA A 52 -7.77 -24.09 19.53
CA ALA A 52 -9.19 -24.10 19.23
C ALA A 52 -9.57 -25.40 18.51
N ALA A 53 -10.39 -26.23 19.16
CA ALA A 53 -10.95 -27.42 18.54
C ALA A 53 -12.11 -27.04 17.61
N LEU A 54 -11.79 -26.73 16.35
CA LEU A 54 -12.74 -26.30 15.34
C LEU A 54 -13.19 -27.45 14.44
N SER A 55 -14.48 -27.47 14.09
CA SER A 55 -14.99 -28.35 13.03
C SER A 55 -14.42 -27.93 11.67
N LEU A 56 -14.35 -28.88 10.73
CA LEU A 56 -13.83 -28.65 9.38
C LEU A 56 -14.56 -27.51 8.64
N ASP A 57 -15.88 -27.38 8.80
CA ASP A 57 -16.64 -26.27 8.19
C ASP A 57 -16.22 -24.90 8.75
N LYS A 58 -16.00 -24.81 10.06
CA LYS A 58 -15.49 -23.59 10.70
C LYS A 58 -14.05 -23.26 10.34
N LEU A 59 -13.22 -24.28 10.10
CA LEU A 59 -11.87 -24.06 9.58
C LEU A 59 -11.89 -23.57 8.14
N ARG A 60 -12.82 -24.04 7.31
CA ARG A 60 -13.01 -23.55 5.95
C ARG A 60 -13.45 -22.08 5.94
N GLU A 61 -14.46 -21.73 6.75
CA GLU A 61 -14.87 -20.34 6.96
C GLU A 61 -13.69 -19.48 7.47
N GLY A 62 -12.95 -19.99 8.45
CA GLY A 62 -11.78 -19.32 9.02
C GLY A 62 -10.64 -19.13 8.02
N TYR A 63 -10.40 -20.08 7.11
CA TYR A 63 -9.39 -19.95 6.07
C TYR A 63 -9.71 -18.76 5.15
N VAL A 64 -10.96 -18.66 4.70
CA VAL A 64 -11.43 -17.53 3.88
C VAL A 64 -11.31 -16.21 4.67
N GLU A 65 -11.74 -16.18 5.93
CA GLU A 65 -11.59 -15.00 6.78
C GLU A 65 -10.12 -14.58 6.95
N MET A 66 -9.20 -15.55 7.08
CA MET A 66 -7.78 -15.29 7.24
C MET A 66 -7.13 -14.71 5.99
N ILE A 67 -7.33 -15.33 4.82
CA ILE A 67 -6.73 -14.83 3.57
C ILE A 67 -7.28 -13.45 3.20
N MET A 68 -8.55 -13.18 3.51
CA MET A 68 -9.15 -11.85 3.38
C MET A 68 -8.48 -10.84 4.32
N ALA A 69 -8.30 -11.21 5.59
CA ALA A 69 -7.61 -10.34 6.55
C ALA A 69 -6.15 -10.06 6.13
N MET A 70 -5.43 -11.05 5.57
CA MET A 70 -4.08 -10.86 5.02
C MET A 70 -4.08 -9.89 3.83
N ARG A 71 -5.06 -10.02 2.92
CA ARG A 71 -5.23 -9.09 1.79
C ARG A 71 -5.51 -7.68 2.28
N THR A 72 -6.46 -7.47 3.19
CA THR A 72 -6.76 -6.16 3.79
C THR A 72 -5.55 -5.57 4.53
N LEU A 73 -4.77 -6.41 5.21
CA LEU A 73 -3.56 -5.98 5.91
C LEU A 73 -2.52 -5.41 4.91
N TYR A 74 -2.34 -6.09 3.78
CA TYR A 74 -1.41 -5.64 2.74
C TYR A 74 -1.95 -4.44 1.95
N GLN A 75 -3.20 -4.51 1.47
CA GLN A 75 -3.77 -3.54 0.53
C GLN A 75 -4.26 -2.27 1.21
N GLU A 76 -4.93 -2.35 2.35
CA GLU A 76 -5.48 -1.16 3.03
C GLU A 76 -4.56 -0.66 4.14
N CYS A 77 -4.08 -1.57 5.00
CA CYS A 77 -3.22 -1.16 6.13
C CYS A 77 -1.78 -0.85 5.70
N LYS A 78 -1.38 -1.26 4.49
CA LYS A 78 0.00 -1.18 3.96
C LYS A 78 1.02 -1.81 4.91
N LEU A 79 0.65 -2.95 5.50
CA LEU A 79 1.43 -3.68 6.48
C LEU A 79 1.57 -5.16 6.07
N VAL A 80 2.71 -5.73 6.44
CA VAL A 80 2.91 -7.18 6.50
C VAL A 80 3.04 -7.55 7.98
N HIS A 81 2.39 -8.63 8.41
CA HIS A 81 2.42 -9.02 9.82
C HIS A 81 3.82 -9.45 10.24
N GLY A 82 4.47 -10.28 9.43
CA GLY A 82 5.86 -10.74 9.55
C GLY A 82 6.13 -11.74 10.67
N ASP A 83 5.07 -12.26 11.27
CA ASP A 83 5.09 -13.37 12.23
C ASP A 83 3.67 -13.97 12.37
N LEU A 84 2.90 -13.99 11.28
CA LEU A 84 1.52 -14.48 11.31
C LEU A 84 1.55 -16.00 11.34
N SER A 85 0.95 -16.58 12.38
CA SER A 85 0.84 -18.01 12.58
C SER A 85 -0.34 -18.34 13.48
N GLU A 86 -0.67 -19.62 13.64
CA GLU A 86 -1.76 -20.10 14.50
C GLU A 86 -1.61 -19.73 15.99
N TYR A 87 -0.43 -19.25 16.39
CA TYR A 87 -0.14 -18.78 17.74
C TYR A 87 -0.56 -17.32 17.97
N ASN A 88 -0.54 -16.50 16.90
CA ASN A 88 -0.84 -15.07 16.92
C ASN A 88 -2.26 -14.77 16.41
N ILE A 89 -3.11 -15.79 16.38
CA ILE A 89 -4.52 -15.70 15.98
C ILE A 89 -5.35 -16.26 17.13
N LEU A 90 -6.36 -15.51 17.56
CA LEU A 90 -7.36 -15.97 18.53
C LEU A 90 -8.65 -16.34 17.79
N TYR A 91 -9.35 -17.37 18.27
CA TYR A 91 -10.69 -17.71 17.80
C TYR A 91 -11.72 -17.34 18.85
N PHE A 92 -12.63 -16.42 18.52
CA PHE A 92 -13.64 -15.95 19.45
C PHE A 92 -14.97 -15.69 18.74
N GLU A 93 -16.06 -16.20 19.33
CA GLU A 93 -17.44 -16.01 18.83
C GLU A 93 -17.63 -16.27 17.33
N GLY A 94 -16.92 -17.26 16.79
CA GLY A 94 -17.06 -17.65 15.38
C GLY A 94 -16.04 -17.01 14.44
N HIS A 95 -15.21 -16.08 14.94
CA HIS A 95 -14.34 -15.24 14.12
C HIS A 95 -12.87 -15.31 14.54
N LEU A 96 -11.99 -14.97 13.60
CA LEU A 96 -10.55 -14.87 13.83
C LEU A 96 -10.16 -13.44 14.23
N TYR A 97 -9.30 -13.34 15.24
CA TYR A 97 -8.73 -12.08 15.72
C TYR A 97 -7.21 -12.12 15.61
N ILE A 98 -6.64 -11.15 14.91
CA ILE A 98 -5.18 -11.01 14.76
C ILE A 98 -4.62 -10.24 15.96
N ILE A 99 -3.55 -10.77 16.56
CA ILE A 99 -2.85 -10.19 17.70
C ILE A 99 -1.34 -10.11 17.44
N ASP A 100 -0.60 -9.41 18.30
CA ASP A 100 0.86 -9.24 18.23
C ASP A 100 1.39 -8.63 16.92
N VAL A 101 0.85 -7.46 16.57
CA VAL A 101 1.30 -6.64 15.42
C VAL A 101 2.50 -5.73 15.77
N SER A 102 3.26 -6.10 16.80
CA SER A 102 4.43 -5.33 17.26
C SER A 102 5.58 -5.41 16.24
N GLN A 103 5.74 -6.58 15.61
CA GLN A 103 6.77 -6.84 14.60
C GLN A 103 6.40 -6.39 13.20
N SER A 104 5.11 -6.15 12.91
CA SER A 104 4.62 -5.84 11.56
C SER A 104 5.36 -4.70 10.89
N VAL A 105 5.65 -4.86 9.60
CA VAL A 105 6.49 -3.94 8.84
C VAL A 105 5.68 -3.24 7.74
N ASP A 106 6.06 -2.00 7.43
CA ASP A 106 5.51 -1.29 6.27
C ASP A 106 6.01 -1.95 4.96
N LEU A 107 5.27 -1.79 3.86
CA LEU A 107 5.60 -2.41 2.57
C LEU A 107 6.96 -1.98 1.99
N ASP A 108 7.45 -0.80 2.38
CA ASP A 108 8.75 -0.27 1.97
C ASP A 108 9.93 -1.03 2.60
N HIS A 109 9.71 -1.80 3.67
CA HIS A 109 10.76 -2.53 4.37
C HIS A 109 11.46 -3.54 3.43
N PRO A 110 12.81 -3.59 3.32
CA PRO A 110 13.50 -4.40 2.31
C PRO A 110 13.02 -5.86 2.22
N HIS A 111 12.73 -6.47 3.37
CA HIS A 111 12.27 -7.86 3.51
C HIS A 111 10.74 -8.03 3.63
N ALA A 112 9.94 -7.01 3.32
CA ALA A 112 8.47 -7.08 3.47
C ALA A 112 7.85 -8.25 2.70
N LEU A 113 8.29 -8.50 1.46
CA LEU A 113 7.78 -9.61 0.64
C LEU A 113 8.27 -10.97 1.12
N ASP A 114 9.47 -11.03 1.71
CA ASP A 114 10.00 -12.26 2.31
C ASP A 114 9.15 -12.63 3.54
N PHE A 115 8.87 -11.66 4.41
CA PHE A 115 7.99 -11.82 5.56
C PHE A 115 6.56 -12.20 5.17
N LEU A 116 6.02 -11.60 4.10
CA LEU A 116 4.70 -11.96 3.60
C LEU A 116 4.66 -13.42 3.12
N ARG A 117 5.74 -13.88 2.49
CA ARG A 117 5.86 -15.26 2.03
C ARG A 117 5.86 -16.24 3.20
N GLU A 118 6.60 -15.95 4.26
CA GLU A 118 6.59 -16.75 5.49
C GLU A 118 5.20 -16.76 6.14
N ASP A 119 4.52 -15.61 6.21
CA ASP A 119 3.13 -15.52 6.70
C ASP A 119 2.20 -16.44 5.86
N CYS A 120 2.31 -16.41 4.53
CA CYS A 120 1.53 -17.28 3.62
C CYS A 120 1.81 -18.78 3.86
N ILE A 121 3.07 -19.15 4.10
CA ILE A 121 3.47 -20.53 4.39
C ILE A 121 2.86 -20.99 5.70
N HIS A 122 3.04 -20.24 6.79
CA HIS A 122 2.53 -20.61 8.10
C HIS A 122 1.00 -20.78 8.11
N VAL A 123 0.28 -19.85 7.49
CA VAL A 123 -1.17 -19.92 7.36
C VAL A 123 -1.58 -21.16 6.55
N SER A 124 -1.00 -21.34 5.36
CA SER A 124 -1.34 -22.47 4.49
C SER A 124 -1.03 -23.81 5.15
N ASP A 125 0.12 -23.94 5.81
CA ASP A 125 0.52 -25.13 6.56
C ASP A 125 -0.46 -25.49 7.67
N PHE A 126 -0.92 -24.49 8.43
CA PHE A 126 -1.88 -24.73 9.50
C PHE A 126 -3.17 -25.32 8.95
N PHE A 127 -3.77 -24.69 7.94
CA PHE A 127 -5.04 -25.16 7.38
C PHE A 127 -4.89 -26.49 6.62
N LYS A 128 -3.79 -26.69 5.88
CA LYS A 128 -3.46 -27.95 5.20
C LYS A 128 -3.35 -29.12 6.20
N LYS A 129 -2.67 -28.92 7.34
CA LYS A 129 -2.55 -29.94 8.41
C LYS A 129 -3.89 -30.35 9.03
N HIS A 130 -4.92 -29.50 8.95
CA HIS A 130 -6.25 -29.78 9.45
C HIS A 130 -7.23 -30.27 8.37
N GLY A 131 -6.73 -30.62 7.17
CA GLY A 131 -7.53 -31.21 6.09
C GLY A 131 -8.37 -30.18 5.33
N ILE A 132 -8.00 -28.91 5.36
CA ILE A 132 -8.57 -27.89 4.48
C ILE A 132 -7.75 -27.84 3.19
N ALA A 133 -8.44 -27.90 2.06
CA ALA A 133 -7.83 -27.69 0.77
C ALA A 133 -7.51 -26.20 0.60
N VAL A 134 -6.22 -25.88 0.48
CA VAL A 134 -5.68 -24.52 0.46
C VAL A 134 -5.16 -24.17 -0.94
N MET A 135 -5.05 -22.88 -1.21
CA MET A 135 -4.32 -22.35 -2.37
C MET A 135 -2.82 -22.74 -2.29
N THR A 136 -2.12 -22.75 -3.42
CA THR A 136 -0.65 -22.80 -3.40
C THR A 136 -0.08 -21.52 -2.79
N ILE A 137 1.18 -21.58 -2.36
CA ILE A 137 1.83 -20.39 -1.77
C ILE A 137 1.87 -19.25 -2.78
N ARG A 138 2.13 -19.57 -4.06
CA ARG A 138 2.11 -18.59 -5.15
C ARG A 138 0.72 -17.99 -5.37
N GLU A 139 -0.32 -18.83 -5.44
CA GLU A 139 -1.70 -18.37 -5.63
C GLU A 139 -2.14 -17.43 -4.50
N LEU A 140 -1.86 -17.79 -3.24
CA LEU A 140 -2.18 -16.95 -2.09
C LEU A 140 -1.39 -15.63 -2.09
N PHE A 141 -0.09 -15.69 -2.39
CA PHE A 141 0.74 -14.49 -2.46
C PHE A 141 0.27 -13.54 -3.57
N ASP A 142 -0.01 -14.05 -4.76
CA ASP A 142 -0.54 -13.28 -5.88
C ASP A 142 -1.90 -12.68 -5.52
N PHE A 143 -2.79 -13.46 -4.89
CA PHE A 143 -4.07 -12.97 -4.39
C PHE A 143 -3.92 -11.83 -3.38
N ILE A 144 -2.92 -11.84 -2.49
CA ILE A 144 -2.74 -10.78 -1.51
C ILE A 144 -2.19 -9.51 -2.16
N VAL A 145 -1.23 -9.64 -3.07
CA VAL A 145 -0.47 -8.50 -3.60
C VAL A 145 -1.12 -7.84 -4.82
N ASP A 146 -1.93 -8.55 -5.60
CA ASP A 146 -2.53 -8.01 -6.83
C ASP A 146 -3.44 -6.80 -6.53
N PRO A 147 -3.07 -5.60 -7.02
CA PRO A 147 -3.84 -4.38 -6.79
C PRO A 147 -5.10 -4.28 -7.66
N ASN A 148 -5.27 -5.15 -8.67
CA ASN A 148 -6.37 -5.06 -9.64
C ASN A 148 -7.62 -5.83 -9.21
N ILE A 149 -7.54 -6.66 -8.17
CA ILE A 149 -8.71 -7.35 -7.63
C ILE A 149 -9.48 -6.32 -6.79
N ASP A 150 -10.54 -5.75 -7.35
CA ASP A 150 -11.47 -4.88 -6.66
C ASP A 150 -12.33 -5.66 -5.66
N ASP A 151 -12.78 -4.98 -4.59
CA ASP A 151 -13.56 -5.59 -3.50
C ASP A 151 -14.82 -6.31 -4.02
N ASP A 152 -15.41 -5.81 -5.12
CA ASP A 152 -16.60 -6.38 -5.76
C ASP A 152 -16.30 -7.68 -6.54
N SER A 153 -15.04 -7.91 -6.98
CA SER A 153 -14.66 -9.15 -7.69
C SER A 153 -13.97 -10.18 -6.79
N VAL A 154 -13.62 -9.83 -5.55
CA VAL A 154 -12.97 -10.76 -4.63
C VAL A 154 -13.80 -12.03 -4.44
N ASP A 155 -15.11 -11.91 -4.28
CA ASP A 155 -16.00 -13.07 -4.12
C ASP A 155 -15.95 -14.00 -5.33
N ASN A 156 -15.99 -13.45 -6.55
CA ASN A 156 -15.87 -14.22 -7.78
C ASN A 156 -14.50 -14.91 -7.89
N TYR A 157 -13.43 -14.20 -7.53
CA TYR A 157 -12.07 -14.76 -7.51
C TYR A 157 -11.97 -15.94 -6.53
N LEU A 158 -12.53 -15.79 -5.33
CA LEU A 158 -12.54 -16.84 -4.32
C LEU A 158 -13.34 -18.06 -4.78
N GLU A 159 -14.48 -17.86 -5.43
CA GLU A 159 -15.25 -18.95 -6.03
C GLU A 159 -14.45 -19.70 -7.11
N GLU A 160 -13.79 -18.98 -8.02
CA GLU A 160 -12.96 -19.60 -9.05
C GLU A 160 -11.80 -20.41 -8.47
N VAL A 161 -11.13 -19.85 -7.46
CA VAL A 161 -10.02 -20.56 -6.81
C VAL A 161 -10.53 -21.76 -6.03
N GLN A 162 -11.67 -21.65 -5.36
CA GLN A 162 -12.29 -22.80 -4.70
C GLN A 162 -12.63 -23.92 -5.69
N GLN A 163 -13.15 -23.58 -6.89
CA GLN A 163 -13.38 -24.58 -7.95
C GLN A 163 -12.07 -25.21 -8.43
N LYS A 164 -10.99 -24.43 -8.58
CA LYS A 164 -9.66 -24.96 -8.93
C LYS A 164 -9.12 -25.92 -7.88
N ILE A 165 -9.25 -25.55 -6.60
CA ILE A 165 -8.84 -26.40 -5.47
C ILE A 165 -9.63 -27.71 -5.47
N LEU A 166 -10.96 -27.65 -5.65
CA LEU A 166 -11.81 -28.84 -5.74
C LEU A 166 -11.46 -29.72 -6.95
N ALA A 167 -11.09 -29.11 -8.09
CA ALA A 167 -10.68 -29.83 -9.29
C ALA A 167 -9.31 -30.51 -9.15
N ARG A 168 -8.39 -29.92 -8.38
CA ARG A 168 -7.08 -30.49 -8.04
C ARG A 168 -7.19 -31.69 -7.08
N GLY A 169 -8.18 -31.64 -6.19
CA GLY A 169 -8.31 -32.58 -5.07
C GLY A 169 -7.34 -32.27 -3.93
N ASP A 170 -7.23 -33.19 -2.96
CA ASP A 170 -6.40 -33.01 -1.74
C ASP A 170 -4.88 -33.15 -1.98
N VAL A 171 -4.46 -33.50 -3.20
CA VAL A 171 -3.06 -33.76 -3.52
C VAL A 171 -2.53 -32.66 -4.42
N ILE A 172 -1.72 -31.78 -3.84
CA ILE A 172 -0.86 -30.86 -4.60
C ILE A 172 0.10 -31.73 -5.42
N SER A 173 0.17 -31.50 -6.73
CA SER A 173 1.06 -32.26 -7.61
C SER A 173 2.51 -32.05 -7.17
N ALA A 174 3.37 -33.07 -7.32
CA ALA A 174 4.79 -32.94 -7.01
C ALA A 174 5.45 -31.77 -7.77
N GLU A 175 4.95 -31.46 -8.97
CA GLU A 175 5.39 -30.32 -9.78
C GLU A 175 5.09 -28.97 -9.09
N GLU A 176 3.96 -28.87 -8.40
CA GLU A 176 3.51 -27.66 -7.72
C GLU A 176 4.22 -27.45 -6.39
N GLU A 177 4.51 -28.54 -5.67
CA GLU A 177 5.37 -28.47 -4.47
C GLU A 177 6.79 -28.02 -4.82
N ILE A 178 7.31 -28.49 -5.97
CA ILE A 178 8.61 -28.01 -6.49
C ILE A 178 8.50 -26.54 -6.89
N ALA A 179 7.44 -26.13 -7.59
CA ALA A 179 7.23 -24.74 -7.98
C ALA A 179 7.13 -23.80 -6.76
N ASP A 180 6.40 -24.18 -5.72
CA ASP A 180 6.31 -23.44 -4.46
C ASP A 180 7.68 -23.38 -3.77
N SER A 181 8.44 -24.47 -3.74
CA SER A 181 9.79 -24.49 -3.18
C SER A 181 10.75 -23.55 -3.92
N VAL A 182 10.67 -23.52 -5.25
CA VAL A 182 11.45 -22.60 -6.10
C VAL A 182 11.01 -21.16 -5.84
N PHE A 183 9.71 -20.89 -5.72
CA PHE A 183 9.18 -19.57 -5.40
C PHE A 183 9.68 -19.07 -4.05
N VAL A 184 9.70 -19.94 -3.03
CA VAL A 184 10.19 -19.59 -1.68
C VAL A 184 11.66 -19.22 -1.66
N GLN A 185 12.49 -19.85 -2.48
CA GLN A 185 13.92 -19.53 -2.57
C GLN A 185 14.23 -18.37 -3.53
N SER A 186 13.27 -17.97 -4.36
CA SER A 186 13.48 -16.94 -5.39
C SER A 186 13.45 -15.53 -4.81
N PHE A 187 14.31 -14.66 -5.35
CA PHE A 187 14.29 -13.24 -5.04
C PHE A 187 13.20 -12.55 -5.88
N ILE A 188 12.28 -11.84 -5.22
CA ILE A 188 11.18 -11.15 -5.87
C ILE A 188 11.44 -9.64 -5.83
N PRO A 189 11.76 -9.01 -6.98
CA PRO A 189 11.98 -7.57 -7.03
C PRO A 189 10.65 -6.82 -6.82
N LYS A 190 10.68 -5.79 -5.96
CA LYS A 190 9.51 -4.98 -5.64
C LYS A 190 9.13 -3.98 -6.73
N THR A 191 10.15 -3.39 -7.36
CA THR A 191 10.00 -2.38 -8.40
C THR A 191 10.76 -2.83 -9.64
N LEU A 192 10.32 -2.34 -10.80
CA LEU A 192 10.97 -2.63 -12.08
C LEU A 192 12.44 -2.18 -12.11
N ASP A 193 12.82 -1.18 -11.31
CA ASP A 193 14.22 -0.71 -11.19
C ASP A 193 15.17 -1.79 -10.67
N HIS A 194 14.66 -2.72 -9.86
CA HIS A 194 15.46 -3.82 -9.30
C HIS A 194 15.48 -5.06 -10.21
N VAL A 195 14.76 -5.04 -11.34
CA VAL A 195 14.76 -6.11 -12.33
C VAL A 195 15.93 -5.89 -13.29
N LYS A 196 16.87 -6.84 -13.33
CA LYS A 196 18.08 -6.70 -14.15
C LYS A 196 17.79 -6.53 -15.65
N ASN A 197 16.84 -7.30 -16.18
CA ASN A 197 16.58 -7.40 -17.62
C ASN A 197 15.12 -7.07 -17.99
N ALA A 198 14.53 -6.04 -17.38
CA ALA A 198 13.11 -5.69 -17.56
C ALA A 198 12.67 -5.56 -19.04
N GLY A 199 13.54 -5.07 -19.92
CA GLY A 199 13.23 -4.91 -21.35
C GLY A 199 13.12 -6.24 -22.12
N GLU A 200 14.00 -7.20 -21.85
CA GLU A 200 13.94 -8.55 -22.45
C GLU A 200 12.72 -9.31 -21.95
N ASP A 201 12.44 -9.14 -20.67
CA ASP A 201 11.33 -9.72 -19.94
C ASP A 201 9.98 -9.28 -20.53
N VAL A 202 9.79 -8.00 -20.85
CA VAL A 202 8.60 -7.51 -21.57
C VAL A 202 8.47 -8.15 -22.96
N GLN A 203 9.57 -8.29 -23.71
CA GLN A 203 9.54 -8.93 -25.03
C GLN A 203 9.19 -10.42 -24.95
N ARG A 204 9.63 -11.12 -23.90
CA ARG A 204 9.25 -12.52 -23.67
C ARG A 204 7.75 -12.66 -23.43
N ILE A 205 7.17 -11.76 -22.64
CA ILE A 205 5.72 -11.76 -22.41
C ILE A 205 4.95 -11.46 -23.70
N MET A 206 5.36 -10.44 -24.47
CA MET A 206 4.72 -10.10 -25.75
C MET A 206 4.84 -11.20 -26.81
N SER A 207 5.93 -11.97 -26.79
CA SER A 207 6.15 -13.09 -27.72
C SER A 207 5.47 -14.39 -27.29
N GLY A 208 4.70 -14.39 -26.20
CA GLY A 208 3.98 -15.57 -25.70
C GLY A 208 4.91 -16.71 -25.25
N LYS A 209 6.16 -16.40 -24.89
CA LYS A 209 7.10 -17.38 -24.34
C LYS A 209 6.71 -17.75 -22.91
N ASP A 210 7.27 -18.84 -22.39
CA ASP A 210 7.10 -19.21 -21.00
C ASP A 210 7.62 -18.09 -20.08
N THR A 211 6.78 -17.67 -19.15
CA THR A 211 7.02 -16.56 -18.22
C THR A 211 6.83 -17.01 -16.77
N GLY A 212 6.82 -18.33 -16.53
CA GLY A 212 6.59 -18.93 -15.22
C GLY A 212 7.61 -18.50 -14.16
N ASP A 213 8.81 -18.09 -14.56
CA ASP A 213 9.93 -17.62 -13.74
C ASP A 213 9.84 -16.14 -13.33
N MET A 214 8.87 -15.39 -13.87
CA MET A 214 8.75 -13.94 -13.68
C MET A 214 7.81 -13.60 -12.53
N TYR A 215 8.27 -13.75 -11.29
CA TYR A 215 7.42 -13.61 -10.09
C TYR A 215 6.94 -12.19 -9.77
N TYR A 216 7.51 -11.16 -10.39
CA TYR A 216 7.14 -9.76 -10.11
C TYR A 216 6.00 -9.24 -10.99
N GLN A 217 5.48 -10.03 -11.94
CA GLN A 217 4.43 -9.59 -12.86
C GLN A 217 3.14 -9.16 -12.15
N THR A 218 2.75 -9.86 -11.09
CA THR A 218 1.54 -9.57 -10.29
C THR A 218 1.75 -8.34 -9.44
N ILE A 219 2.91 -8.24 -8.78
CA ILE A 219 3.32 -7.08 -7.97
C ILE A 219 3.35 -5.79 -8.79
N THR A 220 3.91 -5.85 -10.00
CA THR A 220 4.06 -4.69 -10.88
C THR A 220 2.81 -4.39 -11.71
N GLY A 221 1.75 -5.22 -11.60
CA GLY A 221 0.55 -5.10 -12.43
C GLY A 221 0.78 -5.39 -13.92
N LEU A 222 1.97 -5.86 -14.32
CA LEU A 222 2.32 -6.15 -15.71
C LEU A 222 1.38 -7.18 -16.33
N LYS A 223 0.99 -8.19 -15.54
CA LYS A 223 0.09 -9.27 -15.98
C LYS A 223 -1.24 -8.70 -16.53
N HIS A 224 -1.82 -7.75 -15.79
CA HIS A 224 -3.08 -7.12 -16.19
C HIS A 224 -2.89 -6.13 -17.35
N ALA A 225 -1.84 -5.29 -17.30
CA ALA A 225 -1.53 -4.34 -18.37
C ALA A 225 -1.36 -5.03 -19.73
N LEU A 226 -0.72 -6.20 -19.75
CA LEU A 226 -0.51 -7.00 -20.95
C LEU A 226 -1.77 -7.74 -21.38
N SER A 227 -2.61 -8.18 -20.44
CA SER A 227 -3.94 -8.70 -20.77
C SER A 227 -4.81 -7.63 -21.44
N MET A 228 -4.85 -6.41 -20.91
CA MET A 228 -5.60 -5.30 -21.52
C MET A 228 -5.04 -4.92 -22.90
N ALA A 229 -3.72 -4.91 -23.06
CA ALA A 229 -3.07 -4.64 -24.35
C ALA A 229 -3.41 -5.71 -25.39
N ASN A 230 -3.47 -6.98 -24.99
CA ASN A 230 -3.86 -8.07 -25.89
C ASN A 230 -5.35 -8.04 -26.23
N SER A 231 -6.23 -7.69 -25.28
CA SER A 231 -7.66 -7.50 -25.54
C SER A 231 -7.92 -6.36 -26.52
N SER A 232 -7.21 -5.24 -26.36
CA SER A 232 -7.32 -4.07 -27.26
C SER A 232 -6.66 -4.30 -28.63
N GLN A 233 -5.62 -5.14 -28.72
CA GLN A 233 -5.08 -5.61 -30.00
C GLN A 233 -6.05 -6.56 -30.71
N ALA A 234 -6.71 -7.46 -29.98
CA ALA A 234 -7.74 -8.34 -30.55
C ALA A 234 -8.97 -7.57 -31.06
N GLU A 235 -9.37 -6.49 -30.37
CA GLU A 235 -10.40 -5.55 -30.85
C GLU A 235 -9.93 -4.78 -32.10
N ALA A 236 -8.68 -4.31 -32.14
CA ALA A 236 -8.11 -3.63 -33.31
C ALA A 236 -8.01 -4.55 -34.55
N GLU A 237 -7.71 -5.84 -34.35
CA GLU A 237 -7.71 -6.85 -35.42
C GLU A 237 -9.13 -7.19 -35.91
N GLN A 238 -10.13 -7.19 -35.03
CA GLN A 238 -11.55 -7.33 -35.41
C GLN A 238 -12.07 -6.15 -36.24
N TYR A 239 -11.60 -4.92 -35.96
CA TYR A 239 -11.94 -3.74 -36.74
C TYR A 239 -11.21 -3.66 -38.10
N GLN A 240 -10.09 -4.36 -38.28
CA GLN A 240 -9.43 -4.50 -39.58
C GLN A 240 -10.06 -5.59 -40.48
N ALA A 241 -10.81 -6.54 -39.90
CA ALA A 241 -11.50 -7.59 -40.66
C ALA A 241 -12.81 -7.12 -41.32
N ASN A 242 -13.44 -6.04 -40.83
CA ASN A 242 -14.65 -5.45 -41.41
C ASN A 242 -14.33 -4.08 -42.03
N GLY A 243 -13.92 -4.12 -43.31
CA GLY A 243 -13.24 -3.02 -43.98
C GLY A 243 -13.97 -1.67 -44.08
N ASN A 244 -13.19 -0.60 -43.87
CA ASN A 244 -13.01 0.46 -44.86
C ASN A 244 -11.67 1.19 -44.58
N PRO A 245 -10.79 1.45 -45.57
CA PRO A 245 -9.45 1.97 -45.30
C PRO A 245 -9.48 3.49 -45.14
N ILE A 246 -9.01 4.01 -43.99
CA ILE A 246 -8.59 5.40 -43.88
C ILE A 246 -7.06 5.44 -43.98
N ASN A 247 -6.61 6.13 -45.01
CA ASN A 247 -5.24 6.30 -45.46
C ASN A 247 -4.42 7.06 -44.40
N TRP A 248 -3.48 6.40 -43.71
CA TRP A 248 -2.42 7.10 -42.99
C TRP A 248 -1.20 7.21 -43.91
N ILE A 249 -0.97 8.42 -44.41
CA ILE A 249 0.18 8.77 -45.22
C ILE A 249 1.46 8.62 -44.38
N SER A 250 2.35 7.75 -44.86
CA SER A 250 3.75 7.69 -44.50
C SER A 250 4.46 8.96 -44.98
N ALA A 251 5.25 9.60 -44.11
CA ALA A 251 6.29 10.54 -44.51
C ALA A 251 7.53 10.33 -43.64
N GLN A 252 8.56 9.79 -44.29
CA GLN A 252 9.93 9.63 -43.82
C GLN A 252 10.70 10.96 -43.80
N ALA A 253 11.68 11.01 -42.90
CA ALA A 253 13.07 11.50 -43.05
C ALA A 253 13.37 13.02 -43.25
N ALA A 254 14.23 13.47 -42.32
CA ALA A 254 15.44 14.29 -42.48
C ALA A 254 15.34 15.74 -43.01
N GLU A 255 15.84 16.71 -42.23
CA GLU A 255 17.13 17.38 -42.46
C GLU A 255 17.38 18.53 -41.43
N HIS A 256 18.57 18.53 -40.82
CA HIS A 256 19.27 19.65 -40.16
C HIS A 256 19.75 20.67 -41.25
N PRO A 257 20.12 21.96 -40.99
CA PRO A 257 21.07 22.45 -39.96
C PRO A 257 20.71 23.87 -39.40
N ASP A 258 21.37 24.58 -38.47
CA ASP A 258 22.78 24.90 -38.23
C ASP A 258 22.99 25.44 -36.79
N LEU A 259 24.19 25.22 -36.23
CA LEU A 259 24.76 25.87 -35.03
C LEU A 259 25.54 27.15 -35.44
N PRO A 260 25.89 28.06 -34.51
CA PRO A 260 27.26 27.96 -33.96
C PRO A 260 27.45 28.36 -32.48
N TYR A 261 28.34 27.60 -31.85
CA TYR A 261 29.25 27.83 -30.71
C TYR A 261 29.41 29.24 -30.09
N GLY A 262 29.54 29.25 -28.75
CA GLY A 262 30.16 30.33 -27.97
C GLY A 262 30.30 29.97 -26.48
N ASP A 263 31.49 29.52 -26.10
CA ASP A 263 31.97 29.12 -24.77
C ASP A 263 32.18 30.33 -23.82
N SER A 264 31.89 30.18 -22.52
CA SER A 264 32.73 30.70 -21.41
C SER A 264 32.12 30.39 -20.04
N GLU A 265 32.86 29.58 -19.29
CA GLU A 265 32.80 29.53 -17.83
C GLU A 265 33.40 30.81 -17.21
N THR A 266 32.76 31.36 -16.17
CA THR A 266 33.44 31.86 -14.94
C THR A 266 32.40 32.07 -13.84
N GLY A 267 32.64 31.49 -12.66
CA GLY A 267 31.79 31.61 -11.48
C GLY A 267 32.02 32.88 -10.64
N SER A 268 31.04 33.24 -9.82
CA SER A 268 31.17 33.56 -8.39
C SER A 268 29.84 34.07 -7.79
N ASP A 269 29.49 33.45 -6.66
CA ASP A 269 28.83 33.96 -5.44
C ASP A 269 27.38 34.48 -5.40
N GLU A 270 26.60 33.72 -4.61
CA GLU A 270 25.80 34.14 -3.45
C GLU A 270 24.64 35.14 -3.67
N SER A 271 23.40 34.65 -3.55
CA SER A 271 22.52 35.01 -2.43
C SER A 271 21.16 34.31 -2.48
N GLU A 272 20.81 33.73 -1.33
CA GLU A 272 19.51 33.14 -1.04
C GLU A 272 18.35 34.16 -1.13
N SER A 273 17.20 33.72 -1.66
CA SER A 273 15.94 33.84 -0.92
C SER A 273 14.83 33.02 -1.58
N GLY A 274 14.40 31.96 -0.90
CA GLY A 274 13.16 31.27 -1.20
C GLY A 274 11.95 32.03 -0.66
N SER A 275 10.83 32.01 -1.38
CA SER A 275 9.51 31.98 -0.77
C SER A 275 8.44 31.48 -1.75
N SER A 276 8.08 30.22 -1.56
CA SER A 276 6.76 29.60 -1.68
C SER A 276 5.72 30.27 -2.59
N GLU A 277 5.52 29.69 -3.76
CA GLU A 277 4.28 29.83 -4.53
C GLU A 277 3.20 28.96 -3.87
N SER A 278 2.13 29.60 -3.41
CA SER A 278 0.92 28.93 -2.95
C SER A 278 -0.13 29.09 -4.03
N GLU A 279 -0.64 27.95 -4.48
CA GLU A 279 -1.67 27.71 -5.49
C GLU A 279 -2.88 28.64 -5.33
N ASP A 280 -3.26 29.31 -6.42
CA ASP A 280 -4.49 30.10 -6.52
C ASP A 280 -5.55 29.25 -7.22
N SER A 281 -6.46 28.70 -6.42
CA SER A 281 -7.73 28.16 -6.88
C SER A 281 -8.78 29.24 -6.67
N SER A 282 -9.38 29.75 -7.75
CA SER A 282 -10.84 29.74 -7.92
C SER A 282 -11.36 30.56 -9.11
N SER A 283 -12.26 29.89 -9.84
CA SER A 283 -13.54 30.40 -10.37
C SER A 283 -13.55 31.63 -11.27
N GLU A 284 -13.85 31.36 -12.54
CA GLU A 284 -14.38 32.31 -13.50
C GLU A 284 -15.57 33.11 -12.94
N SER A 285 -15.36 34.42 -12.82
CA SER A 285 -16.44 35.39 -12.93
C SER A 285 -15.92 36.63 -13.64
N ASN A 286 -16.45 36.82 -14.86
CA ASN A 286 -16.15 37.92 -15.76
C ASN A 286 -16.47 39.28 -15.10
N ASN A 287 -15.44 40.05 -14.72
CA ASN A 287 -15.57 41.50 -14.65
C ASN A 287 -14.20 42.18 -14.94
N LYS A 288 -14.08 42.78 -16.12
CA LYS A 288 -12.88 43.52 -16.55
C LYS A 288 -12.76 44.83 -15.74
N GLN A 289 -12.04 44.79 -14.62
CA GLN A 289 -11.60 46.00 -13.91
C GLN A 289 -10.23 46.47 -14.44
N GLY A 290 -10.09 47.78 -14.66
CA GLY A 290 -8.89 48.38 -15.24
C GLY A 290 -7.64 48.27 -14.35
N PRO A 291 -6.41 48.45 -14.88
CA PRO A 291 -5.16 48.35 -14.14
C PRO A 291 -5.05 49.28 -12.91
N THR A 292 -5.81 50.39 -12.92
CA THR A 292 -5.91 51.36 -11.83
C THR A 292 -6.75 50.85 -10.66
N ASP A 293 -7.82 50.11 -10.94
CA ASP A 293 -8.74 49.57 -9.92
C ASP A 293 -8.09 48.42 -9.14
N ARG A 294 -7.31 47.56 -9.80
CA ARG A 294 -6.49 46.52 -9.11
C ARG A 294 -5.45 47.15 -8.17
N LYS A 295 -4.85 48.28 -8.54
CA LYS A 295 -3.90 49.01 -7.67
C LYS A 295 -4.60 49.64 -6.46
N ALA A 296 -5.80 50.18 -6.65
CA ALA A 296 -6.62 50.73 -5.57
C ALA A 296 -7.06 49.62 -4.58
N ALA A 297 -7.58 48.49 -5.10
CA ALA A 297 -7.98 47.34 -4.29
C ALA A 297 -6.81 46.75 -3.49
N ARG A 298 -5.61 46.65 -4.08
CA ARG A 298 -4.40 46.19 -3.38
C ARG A 298 -3.97 47.14 -2.26
N LYS A 299 -4.11 48.46 -2.47
CA LYS A 299 -3.80 49.48 -1.45
C LYS A 299 -4.79 49.43 -0.29
N GLU A 300 -6.08 49.22 -0.59
CA GLU A 300 -7.13 49.07 0.41
C GLU A 300 -6.93 47.80 1.25
N ASN A 301 -6.66 46.66 0.62
CA ASN A 301 -6.40 45.41 1.33
C ASN A 301 -5.13 45.50 2.20
N LYS A 302 -4.06 46.14 1.70
CA LYS A 302 -2.86 46.43 2.51
C LYS A 302 -3.15 47.32 3.72
N LYS A 303 -4.14 48.22 3.63
CA LYS A 303 -4.60 49.05 4.75
C LYS A 303 -5.39 48.21 5.76
N LYS A 304 -6.35 47.40 5.30
CA LYS A 304 -7.14 46.47 6.13
C LYS A 304 -6.25 45.51 6.92
N VAL A 305 -5.29 44.85 6.26
CA VAL A 305 -4.33 43.94 6.91
C VAL A 305 -3.45 44.66 7.95
N LYS A 306 -3.11 45.93 7.72
CA LYS A 306 -2.34 46.73 8.70
C LYS A 306 -3.19 47.09 9.91
N GLU A 307 -4.44 47.47 9.72
CA GLU A 307 -5.40 47.77 10.79
C GLU A 307 -5.66 46.52 11.63
N GLU A 308 -5.96 45.38 11.00
CA GLU A 308 -6.14 44.09 11.68
C GLU A 308 -4.89 43.67 12.48
N LYS A 309 -3.70 43.77 11.88
CA LYS A 309 -2.43 43.52 12.60
C LYS A 309 -2.18 44.52 13.73
N SER A 310 -2.69 45.74 13.64
CA SER A 310 -2.56 46.75 14.70
C SER A 310 -3.49 46.43 15.87
N GLU A 311 -4.71 45.98 15.61
CA GLU A 311 -5.68 45.54 16.62
C GLU A 311 -5.22 44.25 17.30
N ALA A 312 -4.74 43.27 16.52
CA ALA A 312 -4.14 42.05 17.06
C ALA A 312 -2.90 42.32 17.94
N ARG A 313 -2.17 43.42 17.69
CA ARG A 313 -1.04 43.85 18.55
C ARG A 313 -1.50 44.46 19.87
N LYS A 314 -2.68 45.09 19.93
CA LYS A 314 -3.26 45.64 21.18
C LYS A 314 -3.57 44.53 22.19
N HIS A 315 -4.04 43.38 21.71
CA HIS A 315 -4.37 42.22 22.55
C HIS A 315 -3.24 41.18 22.68
N LYS A 316 -2.03 41.50 22.19
CA LYS A 316 -0.91 40.56 22.20
C LYS A 316 -0.37 40.36 23.61
N ILE A 317 -0.12 39.10 23.96
CA ILE A 317 0.54 38.73 25.22
C ILE A 317 1.90 39.46 25.34
N PRO A 318 2.17 40.17 26.45
CA PRO A 318 3.42 40.87 26.67
C PRO A 318 4.64 39.94 26.51
N LYS A 319 5.69 40.46 25.85
CA LYS A 319 6.91 39.69 25.54
C LYS A 319 7.57 39.10 26.81
N ALA A 320 7.48 39.81 27.94
CA ALA A 320 7.99 39.34 29.23
C ALA A 320 7.24 38.09 29.72
N VAL A 321 5.90 38.06 29.62
CA VAL A 321 5.08 36.90 29.99
C VAL A 321 5.37 35.72 29.07
N LYS A 322 5.49 35.95 27.76
CA LYS A 322 5.87 34.91 26.79
C LYS A 322 7.26 34.31 27.10
N LYS A 323 8.25 35.15 27.43
CA LYS A 323 9.60 34.71 27.83
C LYS A 323 9.58 33.94 29.16
N LYS A 324 8.84 34.41 30.16
CA LYS A 324 8.69 33.73 31.46
C LYS A 324 8.04 32.35 31.31
N LYS A 325 6.95 32.25 30.54
CA LYS A 325 6.32 30.96 30.20
C LYS A 325 7.28 30.02 29.47
N LYS A 326 8.05 30.52 28.49
CA LYS A 326 9.06 29.71 27.77
C LYS A 326 10.19 29.21 28.69
N LYS A 327 10.64 30.03 29.64
CA LYS A 327 11.64 29.62 30.65
C LYS A 327 11.09 28.55 31.60
N LEU A 328 9.87 28.74 32.11
CA LEU A 328 9.19 27.76 32.99
C LEU A 328 8.93 26.42 32.28
N ALA A 329 8.48 26.46 31.01
CA ALA A 329 8.25 25.26 30.22
C ALA A 329 9.55 24.49 29.93
N LYS A 330 10.67 25.20 29.69
CA LYS A 330 11.99 24.56 29.58
C LYS A 330 12.42 23.92 30.91
N ALA A 331 12.27 24.61 32.04
CA ALA A 331 12.63 24.06 33.35
C ALA A 331 11.83 22.80 33.72
N LYS A 332 10.55 22.71 33.32
CA LYS A 332 9.73 21.49 33.48
C LYS A 332 10.13 20.33 32.57
N LYS A 333 10.89 20.58 31.49
CA LYS A 333 11.32 19.54 30.53
C LYS A 333 12.60 18.81 30.97
N TYR A 334 13.27 19.30 32.03
CA TYR A 334 14.51 18.76 32.60
C TYR A 334 14.36 18.28 34.06
N ARG A 335 13.12 18.03 34.50
CA ARG A 335 12.79 17.35 35.76
C ARG A 335 11.98 16.11 35.43
#